data_AF-A0A7K9TL45-F1
#
_entry.id   AF-A0A7K9TL45-F1
#
_cell.length_a   1.000
_cell.length_b   1.000
_cell.length_c   1.000
_cell.angle_alpha   90.00
_cell.angle_beta   90.00
_cell.angle_gamma   90.00
#
_symmetry.space_group_name_H-M   'P 1'
#
loop_
_entity.id
_entity.type
_entity.pdbx_description
1 polymer ?
#
loop_
_entity_poly.entity_id
_entity_poly.type
_entity_poly.pdbx_seq_one_letter_code
_entity_poly.pdbx_strand_id
1 'polypeptide(L)'
;FTEPRPALGLKAEYIGLTSVNLTWVVNDTVSNSCMYRIEVVNDTSDRNVTSSVTKAEVTELIPGTKYTFTVFVIVNDSQTKEVSISLYTKPSPVLDLRAEYVGMTVVNLTWAVNDSASSSYTYRIEVVSDTPDRNVTSSVTEAEVTGLIPGTEYTFTVFSVANDGQTEGEGVSISLYTKPSPVLNLKAEYVGMTVVNLTWAVNDSASSSYTYRIEVVSDTPDRNVTSSVTEAEVTGLIPGTEYTFTVFSVANDGQTEGEGVSISLYT
;
A
#
# COMPACT_ATOMS: atom_id res chain seq x y z
N PHE A 1 -3.64 -60.32 2.05
CA PHE A 1 -4.03 -58.90 2.14
C PHE A 1 -2.89 -58.09 1.56
N THR A 2 -3.13 -57.39 0.45
CA THR A 2 -2.16 -56.48 -0.17
C THR A 2 -2.15 -55.19 0.65
N GLU A 3 -0.96 -54.67 0.98
CA GLU A 3 -0.86 -53.35 1.60
C GLU A 3 -1.55 -52.30 0.74
N PRO A 4 -2.26 -51.33 1.34
CA PRO A 4 -2.92 -50.29 0.57
C PRO A 4 -1.85 -49.41 -0.09
N ARG A 5 -2.13 -48.97 -1.32
CA ARG A 5 -1.16 -48.16 -2.06
C ARG A 5 -1.10 -46.75 -1.44
N PRO A 6 0.11 -46.18 -1.29
CA PRO A 6 0.26 -44.86 -0.69
C PRO A 6 -0.37 -43.77 -1.56
N ALA A 7 -0.77 -42.67 -0.92
CA ALA A 7 -1.07 -41.44 -1.62
C ALA A 7 0.21 -40.87 -2.24
N LEU A 8 0.08 -40.31 -3.44
CA LEU A 8 1.17 -39.73 -4.22
C LEU A 8 0.74 -38.37 -4.78
N GLY A 9 1.72 -37.52 -5.09
CA GLY A 9 1.48 -36.24 -5.76
C GLY A 9 0.60 -35.28 -4.95
N LEU A 10 0.74 -35.28 -3.61
CA LEU A 10 0.08 -34.31 -2.76
C LEU A 10 0.49 -32.90 -3.17
N LYS A 11 -0.51 -32.04 -3.39
CA LYS A 11 -0.32 -30.63 -3.72
C LYS A 11 -1.45 -29.78 -3.16
N ALA A 12 -1.17 -28.50 -2.97
CA ALA A 12 -2.20 -27.50 -2.68
C ALA A 12 -2.68 -26.87 -3.99
N GLU A 13 -3.97 -26.99 -4.28
CA GLU A 13 -4.62 -26.32 -5.42
C GLU A 13 -4.98 -24.86 -5.10
N TYR A 14 -5.17 -24.58 -3.81
CA TYR A 14 -5.50 -23.25 -3.30
C TYR A 14 -4.90 -23.04 -1.93
N ILE A 15 -4.34 -21.85 -1.71
CA ILE A 15 -3.79 -21.38 -0.44
C ILE A 15 -4.43 -20.04 -0.14
N GLY A 16 -5.29 -20.01 0.88
CA GLY A 16 -5.98 -18.84 1.39
C GLY A 16 -5.39 -18.34 2.71
N LEU A 17 -6.11 -17.41 3.33
CA LEU A 17 -5.78 -16.86 4.65
C LEU A 17 -5.94 -17.91 5.74
N THR A 18 -7.10 -18.57 5.78
CA THR A 18 -7.49 -19.51 6.82
C THR A 18 -7.86 -20.89 6.28
N SER A 19 -7.62 -21.14 4.99
CA SER A 19 -7.90 -22.43 4.37
C SER A 19 -6.92 -22.83 3.28
N VAL A 20 -6.78 -24.14 3.08
CA VAL A 20 -5.98 -24.76 2.03
C VAL A 20 -6.78 -25.91 1.39
N ASN A 21 -6.80 -25.96 0.06
CA ASN A 21 -7.39 -27.08 -0.67
C ASN A 21 -6.28 -28.01 -1.16
N LEU A 22 -6.32 -29.26 -0.70
CA LEU A 22 -5.35 -30.29 -1.02
C LEU A 22 -5.93 -31.29 -2.02
N THR A 23 -5.09 -31.80 -2.92
CA THR A 23 -5.39 -32.92 -3.80
C THR A 23 -4.23 -33.91 -3.82
N TRP A 24 -4.55 -35.19 -4.03
CA TRP A 24 -3.57 -36.26 -4.19
C TRP A 24 -4.11 -37.34 -5.13
N VAL A 25 -3.25 -38.30 -5.48
CA VAL A 25 -3.60 -39.44 -6.33
C VAL A 25 -3.33 -40.73 -5.57
N VAL A 26 -4.21 -41.72 -5.77
CA VAL A 26 -4.01 -43.08 -5.27
C VAL A 26 -4.15 -44.04 -6.46
N ASN A 27 -3.10 -44.81 -6.73
CA ASN A 27 -3.07 -45.75 -7.85
C ASN A 27 -3.75 -47.08 -7.49
N ASP A 28 -4.98 -47.05 -7.00
CA ASP A 28 -5.73 -48.25 -6.60
C ASP A 28 -6.77 -48.65 -7.66
N THR A 29 -6.78 -49.93 -8.02
CA THR A 29 -7.80 -50.56 -8.88
C THR A 29 -9.02 -51.02 -8.08
N VAL A 30 -8.94 -51.03 -6.74
CA VAL A 30 -10.05 -51.38 -5.83
C VAL A 30 -10.80 -50.10 -5.42
N SER A 31 -11.38 -49.46 -6.43
CA SER A 31 -12.16 -48.24 -6.26
C SER A 31 -13.37 -48.51 -5.34
N ASN A 32 -13.48 -47.73 -4.25
CA ASN A 32 -14.70 -47.06 -3.75
C ASN A 32 -14.76 -46.84 -2.21
N SER A 33 -13.79 -47.31 -1.41
CA SER A 33 -13.89 -47.22 0.07
C SER A 33 -12.57 -46.93 0.80
N CYS A 34 -11.69 -46.11 0.24
CA CYS A 34 -10.53 -45.59 1.00
C CYS A 34 -10.97 -44.38 1.84
N MET A 35 -10.62 -44.37 3.12
CA MET A 35 -10.69 -43.16 3.95
C MET A 35 -9.31 -42.54 4.01
N TYR A 36 -9.25 -41.21 4.03
CA TYR A 36 -8.00 -40.46 4.11
C TYR A 36 -7.99 -39.69 5.42
N ARG A 37 -6.88 -39.76 6.15
CA ARG A 37 -6.60 -38.87 7.28
C ARG A 37 -5.52 -37.89 6.85
N ILE A 38 -5.78 -36.62 7.08
CA ILE A 38 -4.87 -35.52 6.83
C ILE A 38 -4.47 -34.98 8.20
N GLU A 39 -3.21 -35.21 8.56
CA GLU A 39 -2.61 -34.59 9.73
C GLU A 39 -2.16 -33.18 9.37
N VAL A 40 -2.50 -32.21 10.22
CA VAL A 40 -2.29 -30.79 9.99
C VAL A 40 -1.50 -30.24 11.17
N VAL A 41 -0.22 -29.97 10.95
CA VAL A 41 0.73 -29.60 12.00
C VAL A 41 1.25 -28.17 11.76
N ASN A 42 1.22 -27.35 12.81
CA ASN A 42 2.04 -26.13 12.94
C ASN A 42 2.84 -26.18 14.26
N ASP A 43 3.56 -25.13 14.59
CA ASP A 43 4.42 -25.08 15.78
C ASP A 43 3.68 -25.22 17.13
N THR A 44 2.36 -25.01 17.16
CA THR A 44 1.54 -24.93 18.38
C THR A 44 0.35 -25.88 18.41
N SER A 45 0.02 -26.51 17.28
CA SER A 45 -1.19 -27.29 17.08
C SER A 45 -0.95 -28.46 16.15
N ASP A 46 -1.59 -29.57 16.47
CA ASP A 46 -1.72 -30.76 15.64
C ASP A 46 -3.18 -31.21 15.68
N ARG A 47 -3.75 -31.44 14.50
CA ARG A 47 -5.10 -31.99 14.38
C ARG A 47 -5.26 -32.81 13.12
N ASN A 48 -6.31 -33.62 13.11
CA ASN A 48 -6.64 -34.48 11.99
C ASN A 48 -7.93 -34.03 11.29
N VAL A 49 -7.89 -34.03 9.97
CA VAL A 49 -9.05 -33.88 9.08
C VAL A 49 -9.23 -35.21 8.33
N THR A 50 -10.47 -35.63 8.07
CA THR A 50 -10.74 -36.85 7.31
C THR A 50 -11.43 -36.53 5.99
N SER A 51 -11.15 -37.32 4.95
CA SER A 51 -11.83 -37.23 3.66
C SER A 51 -12.14 -38.62 3.12
N SER A 52 -13.25 -38.76 2.39
CA SER A 52 -13.62 -40.00 1.66
C SER A 52 -13.27 -39.93 0.18
N VAL A 53 -12.63 -38.85 -0.26
CA VAL A 53 -12.21 -38.60 -1.64
C VAL A 53 -10.76 -38.11 -1.67
N THR A 54 -10.11 -38.11 -2.83
CA THR A 54 -8.69 -37.71 -2.97
C THR A 54 -8.47 -36.19 -2.98
N LYS A 55 -9.26 -35.48 -2.18
CA LYS A 55 -9.17 -34.05 -1.94
C LYS A 55 -9.67 -33.71 -0.53
N ALA A 56 -9.16 -32.64 0.05
CA ALA A 56 -9.65 -32.11 1.32
C ALA A 56 -9.53 -30.58 1.34
N GLU A 57 -10.51 -29.93 1.94
CA GLU A 57 -10.43 -28.55 2.36
C GLU A 57 -10.09 -28.54 3.85
N VAL A 58 -8.98 -27.89 4.20
CA VAL A 58 -8.59 -27.67 5.59
C VAL A 58 -8.85 -26.20 5.91
N THR A 59 -9.81 -25.91 6.79
CA THR A 59 -10.22 -24.54 7.20
C THR A 59 -9.61 -24.15 8.54
N GLU A 60 -9.99 -23.02 9.16
CA GLU A 60 -9.56 -22.62 10.52
C GLU A 60 -8.02 -22.60 10.73
N LEU A 61 -7.27 -22.34 9.67
CA LEU A 61 -5.83 -22.14 9.75
C LEU A 61 -5.53 -20.70 10.20
N ILE A 62 -4.42 -20.52 10.91
CA ILE A 62 -3.89 -19.20 11.25
C ILE A 62 -3.24 -18.57 10.00
N PRO A 63 -3.54 -17.32 9.63
CA PRO A 63 -2.90 -16.62 8.51
C PRO A 63 -1.39 -16.46 8.67
N GLY A 64 -0.67 -16.42 7.54
CA GLY A 64 0.78 -16.20 7.49
C GLY A 64 1.61 -17.25 8.24
N THR A 65 1.04 -18.43 8.51
CA THR A 65 1.64 -19.45 9.36
C THR A 65 2.03 -20.68 8.53
N LYS A 66 3.18 -21.26 8.84
CA LYS A 66 3.64 -22.49 8.20
C LYS A 66 2.85 -23.69 8.71
N TYR A 67 2.31 -24.47 7.78
CA TYR A 67 1.71 -25.78 8.08
C TYR A 67 2.44 -26.88 7.31
N THR A 68 2.50 -28.05 7.93
CA THR A 68 2.82 -29.31 7.26
C THR A 68 1.56 -30.17 7.21
N PHE A 69 1.20 -30.59 6.01
CA PHE A 69 0.05 -31.44 5.75
C PHE A 69 0.55 -32.83 5.38
N THR A 70 0.12 -33.86 6.11
CA THR A 70 0.54 -35.25 5.87
C THR A 70 -0.69 -36.12 5.61
N VAL A 71 -0.74 -36.78 4.44
CA VAL A 71 -1.88 -37.61 4.04
C VAL A 71 -1.57 -39.08 4.28
N PHE A 72 -2.45 -39.74 5.02
CA PHE A 72 -2.47 -41.17 5.28
C PHE A 72 -3.67 -41.81 4.57
N VAL A 73 -3.43 -42.92 3.86
CA VAL A 73 -4.50 -43.77 3.34
C VAL A 73 -4.87 -44.79 4.42
N ILE A 74 -6.14 -44.85 4.78
CA ILE A 74 -6.70 -45.78 5.76
C ILE A 74 -7.52 -46.82 5.01
N VAL A 75 -7.10 -48.10 5.14
CA VAL A 75 -7.84 -49.25 4.61
C VAL A 75 -7.85 -50.34 5.67
N ASN A 76 -9.04 -50.81 6.06
CA ASN A 76 -9.25 -51.87 7.05
C ASN A 76 -8.38 -51.69 8.32
N ASP A 77 -8.46 -50.49 8.92
CA ASP A 77 -7.73 -50.08 10.14
C ASP A 77 -6.20 -50.09 10.06
N SER A 78 -5.62 -50.30 8.87
CA SER A 78 -4.19 -50.19 8.60
C SER A 78 -3.86 -48.85 7.93
N GLN A 79 -2.74 -48.25 8.32
CA GLN A 79 -2.22 -46.98 7.76
C GLN A 79 -1.08 -47.25 6.77
N THR A 80 -1.05 -46.51 5.66
CA THR A 80 0.00 -46.60 4.63
C THR A 80 1.16 -45.64 4.88
N LYS A 81 2.21 -45.75 4.03
CA LYS A 81 3.23 -44.69 3.88
C LYS A 81 2.57 -43.34 3.60
N GLU A 82 3.17 -42.32 4.20
CA GLU A 82 2.71 -40.94 4.19
C GLU A 82 3.32 -40.14 3.02
N VAL A 83 2.57 -39.13 2.58
CA VAL A 83 3.06 -38.07 1.69
C VAL A 83 2.77 -36.73 2.36
N SER A 84 3.75 -35.83 2.37
CA SER A 84 3.62 -34.53 3.02
C SER A 84 4.05 -33.38 2.14
N ILE A 85 3.47 -32.21 2.42
CA ILE A 85 3.88 -30.91 1.88
C ILE A 85 3.90 -29.89 3.02
N SER A 86 4.79 -28.89 2.93
CA SER A 86 4.80 -27.75 3.85
C SER A 86 4.65 -26.45 3.07
N LEU A 87 3.81 -25.54 3.55
CA LEU A 87 3.55 -24.24 2.93
C LEU A 87 3.08 -23.23 3.98
N TYR A 88 3.13 -21.95 3.65
CA TYR A 88 2.55 -20.88 4.46
C TYR A 88 1.13 -20.56 3.96
N THR A 89 0.19 -20.35 4.88
CA THR A 89 -1.06 -19.66 4.57
C THR A 89 -0.77 -18.21 4.20
N LYS A 90 -1.65 -17.59 3.42
CA LYS A 90 -1.50 -16.16 3.11
C LYS A 90 -1.63 -15.34 4.40
N PRO A 91 -0.78 -14.32 4.62
CA PRO A 91 -0.94 -13.41 5.75
C PRO A 91 -2.15 -12.51 5.56
N SER A 92 -2.75 -12.08 6.67
CA SER A 92 -3.87 -11.14 6.66
C SER A 92 -3.46 -9.80 6.02
N PRO A 93 -4.32 -9.16 5.20
CA PRO A 93 -4.06 -7.83 4.67
C PRO A 93 -3.91 -6.82 5.81
N VAL A 94 -3.18 -5.73 5.53
CA VAL A 94 -3.11 -4.61 6.48
C VAL A 94 -4.46 -3.91 6.60
N LEU A 95 -4.68 -3.21 7.70
CA LEU A 95 -5.89 -2.47 8.00
C LEU A 95 -5.54 -1.00 8.26
N ASP A 96 -6.53 -0.12 8.11
CA ASP A 96 -6.41 1.31 8.44
C ASP A 96 -5.16 1.99 7.84
N LEU A 97 -4.81 1.61 6.59
CA LEU A 97 -3.69 2.20 5.86
C LEU A 97 -3.94 3.70 5.66
N ARG A 98 -3.01 4.52 6.12
CA ARG A 98 -3.09 5.98 6.02
C ARG A 98 -1.71 6.60 5.85
N ALA A 99 -1.70 7.82 5.31
CA ALA A 99 -0.53 8.67 5.33
C ALA A 99 -0.60 9.61 6.54
N GLU A 100 0.29 9.42 7.51
CA GLU A 100 0.42 10.31 8.68
C GLU A 100 1.12 11.63 8.31
N TYR A 101 2.00 11.57 7.31
CA TYR A 101 2.69 12.76 6.80
C TYR A 101 2.84 12.68 5.29
N VAL A 102 2.55 13.80 4.63
CA VAL A 102 2.76 14.00 3.19
C VAL A 102 3.61 15.25 3.01
N GLY A 103 4.86 15.04 2.60
CA GLY A 103 5.81 16.09 2.26
C GLY A 103 5.98 16.22 0.74
N MET A 104 7.00 17.00 0.35
CA MET A 104 7.34 17.19 -1.07
C MET A 104 7.98 15.95 -1.68
N THR A 105 8.90 15.32 -0.96
CA THR A 105 9.71 14.19 -1.46
C THR A 105 9.63 12.95 -0.57
N VAL A 106 8.76 12.99 0.44
CA VAL A 106 8.60 11.93 1.45
C VAL A 106 7.14 11.77 1.85
N VAL A 107 6.73 10.53 2.08
CA VAL A 107 5.43 10.17 2.64
C VAL A 107 5.65 9.14 3.76
N ASN A 108 5.02 9.36 4.92
CA ASN A 108 5.05 8.42 6.04
C ASN A 108 3.71 7.71 6.11
N LEU A 109 3.74 6.39 5.93
CA LEU A 109 2.58 5.52 5.95
C LEU A 109 2.52 4.79 7.30
N THR A 110 1.31 4.59 7.81
CA THR A 110 1.02 3.72 8.94
C THR A 110 -0.16 2.81 8.62
N TRP A 111 -0.19 1.67 9.27
CA TRP A 111 -1.28 0.70 9.16
C TRP A 111 -1.39 -0.12 10.45
N ALA A 112 -2.41 -0.96 10.54
CA ALA A 112 -2.62 -1.92 11.61
C ALA A 112 -2.70 -3.35 11.06
N VAL A 113 -2.49 -4.34 11.91
CA VAL A 113 -2.75 -5.75 11.59
C VAL A 113 -3.37 -6.40 12.82
N ASN A 114 -4.52 -7.04 12.64
CA ASN A 114 -5.27 -7.69 13.71
C ASN A 114 -5.27 -9.21 13.52
N ASP A 115 -4.06 -9.79 13.51
CA ASP A 115 -3.84 -11.21 13.33
C ASP A 115 -2.90 -11.76 14.43
N SER A 116 -3.14 -12.98 14.90
CA SER A 116 -2.34 -13.61 15.95
C SER A 116 -0.88 -13.87 15.54
N ALA A 117 -0.59 -14.01 14.24
CA ALA A 117 0.74 -14.22 13.70
C ALA A 117 1.41 -12.92 13.21
N SER A 118 0.74 -11.76 13.35
CA SER A 118 1.20 -10.46 12.82
C SER A 118 2.59 -10.03 13.26
N SER A 119 3.03 -10.45 14.45
CA SER A 119 4.38 -10.16 14.97
C SER A 119 5.51 -10.79 14.15
N SER A 120 5.19 -11.77 13.29
CA SER A 120 6.15 -12.42 12.39
C SER A 120 6.16 -11.85 10.97
N TYR A 121 5.26 -10.90 10.68
CA TYR A 121 5.13 -10.37 9.34
C TYR A 121 6.19 -9.32 9.04
N THR A 122 6.58 -9.26 7.78
CA THR A 122 7.23 -8.08 7.19
C THR A 122 6.27 -7.48 6.17
N TYR A 123 6.60 -6.31 5.62
CA TYR A 123 5.73 -5.58 4.72
C TYR A 123 6.49 -5.16 3.48
N ARG A 124 5.87 -5.35 2.32
CA ARG A 124 6.32 -4.77 1.05
C ARG A 124 5.37 -3.64 0.67
N ILE A 125 5.94 -2.48 0.38
CA ILE A 125 5.22 -1.30 -0.06
C ILE A 125 5.58 -1.09 -1.53
N GLU A 126 4.64 -1.35 -2.41
CA GLU A 126 4.73 -1.03 -3.83
C GLU A 126 4.39 0.45 -4.02
N VAL A 127 5.25 1.17 -4.73
CA VAL A 127 5.14 2.60 -4.98
C VAL A 127 5.03 2.80 -6.49
N VAL A 128 3.85 3.23 -6.94
CA VAL A 128 3.51 3.39 -8.37
C VAL A 128 3.22 4.86 -8.66
N SER A 129 3.78 5.37 -9.76
CA SER A 129 3.44 6.65 -10.37
C SER A 129 3.78 6.61 -11.87
N ASP A 130 3.86 7.76 -12.55
CA ASP A 130 4.37 7.86 -13.92
C ASP A 130 5.88 7.56 -14.04
N THR A 131 6.56 7.31 -12.92
CA THR A 131 7.96 6.85 -12.86
C THR A 131 8.04 5.35 -12.62
N PRO A 132 9.18 4.69 -12.90
CA PRO A 132 9.31 3.26 -12.71
C PRO A 132 8.93 2.81 -11.31
N ASP A 133 8.07 1.80 -11.24
CA ASP A 133 7.61 1.19 -9.99
C ASP A 133 8.79 0.73 -9.15
N ARG A 134 8.66 0.90 -7.83
CA ARG A 134 9.66 0.43 -6.89
C ARG A 134 9.01 -0.13 -5.63
N ASN A 135 9.78 -0.94 -4.91
CA ASN A 135 9.37 -1.52 -3.65
C ASN A 135 10.20 -0.95 -2.50
N VAL A 136 9.52 -0.65 -1.39
CA VAL A 136 10.11 -0.40 -0.07
C VAL A 136 9.72 -1.57 0.83
N THR A 137 10.55 -1.91 1.81
CA THR A 137 10.23 -2.96 2.79
C THR A 137 10.25 -2.40 4.21
N SER A 138 9.41 -2.95 5.09
CA SER A 138 9.39 -2.59 6.51
C SER A 138 9.18 -3.84 7.37
N SER A 139 9.78 -3.85 8.55
CA SER A 139 9.57 -4.89 9.58
C SER A 139 8.57 -4.46 10.66
N VAL A 140 8.02 -3.26 10.55
CA VAL A 140 7.06 -2.67 11.49
C VAL A 140 5.85 -2.13 10.71
N THR A 141 4.78 -1.77 11.41
CA THR A 141 3.53 -1.29 10.81
C THR A 141 3.56 0.19 10.39
N GLU A 142 4.72 0.63 9.91
CA GLU A 142 4.97 1.96 9.38
C GLU A 142 6.09 1.92 8.33
N ALA A 143 6.08 2.87 7.41
CA ALA A 143 7.16 3.05 6.45
C ALA A 143 7.32 4.52 6.06
N GLU A 144 8.57 4.96 5.97
CA GLU A 144 8.95 6.22 5.33
C GLU A 144 9.35 5.94 3.87
N VAL A 145 8.64 6.55 2.92
CA VAL A 145 8.94 6.44 1.49
C VAL A 145 9.55 7.75 1.01
N THR A 146 10.86 7.73 0.69
CA THR A 146 11.64 8.94 0.32
C THR A 146 12.01 8.98 -1.16
N GLY A 147 12.42 10.15 -1.66
CA GLY A 147 12.84 10.33 -3.06
C GLY A 147 11.66 10.37 -4.03
N LEU A 148 10.51 10.85 -3.55
CA LEU A 148 9.33 11.13 -4.38
C LEU A 148 9.49 12.46 -5.11
N ILE A 149 8.79 12.63 -6.22
CA ILE A 149 8.74 13.88 -6.98
C ILE A 149 7.64 14.77 -6.37
N PRO A 150 7.91 16.06 -6.09
CA PRO A 150 6.92 17.02 -5.60
C PRO A 150 5.70 17.18 -6.52
N GLY A 151 4.52 17.41 -5.93
CA GLY A 151 3.27 17.66 -6.66
C GLY A 151 2.81 16.52 -7.56
N THR A 152 3.26 15.29 -7.31
CA THR A 152 3.01 14.11 -8.14
C THR A 152 2.11 13.12 -7.41
N GLU A 153 1.17 12.50 -8.14
CA GLU A 153 0.32 11.45 -7.61
C GLU A 153 1.10 10.14 -7.45
N TYR A 154 0.97 9.52 -6.28
CA TYR A 154 1.50 8.20 -6.00
C TYR A 154 0.39 7.29 -5.48
N THR A 155 0.39 6.05 -5.94
CA THR A 155 -0.36 4.96 -5.32
C THR A 155 0.60 4.08 -4.53
N PHE A 156 0.34 3.95 -3.24
CA PHE A 156 1.10 3.09 -2.32
C PHE A 156 0.27 1.87 -2.00
N THR A 157 0.75 0.67 -2.33
CA THR A 157 0.10 -0.60 -1.98
C THR A 157 0.94 -1.38 -0.98
N VAL A 158 0.38 -1.65 0.20
CA VAL A 158 1.07 -2.37 1.27
C VAL A 158 0.60 -3.83 1.29
N PHE A 159 1.55 -4.75 1.22
CA PHE A 159 1.35 -6.19 1.31
C PHE A 159 1.99 -6.71 2.60
N SER A 160 1.22 -7.46 3.39
CA SER A 160 1.80 -8.30 4.45
C SER A 160 2.56 -9.46 3.81
N VAL A 161 3.73 -9.79 4.34
CA VAL A 161 4.59 -10.88 3.88
C VAL A 161 4.85 -11.80 5.06
N ALA A 162 4.58 -13.09 4.88
CA ALA A 162 4.81 -14.09 5.91
C ALA A 162 6.32 -14.23 6.22
N ASN A 163 6.64 -14.95 7.30
CA ASN A 163 8.02 -15.11 7.79
C ASN A 163 8.98 -15.84 6.82
N ASP A 164 8.47 -16.43 5.73
CA ASP A 164 9.30 -16.96 4.65
C ASP A 164 9.86 -15.88 3.71
N GLY A 165 9.38 -14.63 3.84
CA GLY A 165 9.77 -13.50 3.01
C GLY A 165 9.27 -13.59 1.56
N GLN A 166 8.33 -14.49 1.26
CA GLN A 166 7.85 -14.75 -0.11
C GLN A 166 6.33 -14.83 -0.21
N THR A 167 5.66 -15.35 0.81
CA THR A 167 4.20 -15.53 0.78
C THR A 167 3.51 -14.22 1.13
N GLU A 168 2.92 -13.59 0.11
CA GLU A 168 2.23 -12.30 0.25
C GLU A 168 0.72 -12.46 0.42
N GLY A 169 0.17 -11.58 1.26
CA GLY A 169 -1.25 -11.40 1.45
C GLY A 169 -1.88 -10.57 0.33
N GLU A 170 -3.14 -10.21 0.53
CA GLU A 170 -3.80 -9.20 -0.30
C GLU A 170 -3.22 -7.80 0.00
N GLY A 171 -3.00 -7.01 -1.05
CA GLY A 171 -2.48 -5.65 -0.95
C GLY A 171 -3.59 -4.63 -0.67
N VAL A 172 -3.28 -3.63 0.15
CA VAL A 172 -4.18 -2.50 0.42
C VAL A 172 -3.54 -1.22 -0.06
N SER A 173 -4.30 -0.40 -0.81
CA SER A 173 -3.78 0.77 -1.50
C SER A 173 -4.32 2.08 -0.95
N ILE A 174 -3.49 3.12 -1.01
CA ILE A 174 -3.87 4.54 -0.86
C ILE A 174 -3.22 5.36 -1.97
N SER A 175 -3.95 6.31 -2.53
CA SER A 175 -3.44 7.24 -3.55
C SER A 175 -3.50 8.67 -3.04
N LEU A 176 -2.43 9.44 -3.25
CA LEU A 176 -2.33 10.84 -2.82
C LEU A 176 -1.28 11.61 -3.65
N TYR A 177 -1.39 12.94 -3.66
CA TYR A 177 -0.37 13.82 -4.22
C TYR A 177 0.66 14.19 -3.15
N THR A 178 1.95 14.16 -3.50
CA THR A 178 2.98 14.83 -2.70
C THR A 178 2.78 16.34 -2.75
N LYS A 179 3.28 17.06 -1.75
CA LYS A 179 3.19 18.52 -1.75
C LYS A 179 4.02 19.10 -2.91
N PRO A 180 3.49 20.05 -3.70
CA PRO A 180 4.27 20.81 -4.66
C PRO A 180 5.46 21.55 -4.03
N SER A 181 6.50 21.78 -4.83
CA SER A 181 7.60 22.66 -4.41
C SER A 181 7.10 24.11 -4.24
N PRO A 182 7.58 24.85 -3.23
CA PRO A 182 7.29 26.28 -3.10
C PRO A 182 7.79 27.05 -4.32
N VAL A 183 7.15 28.18 -4.60
CA VAL A 183 7.65 29.10 -5.63
C VAL A 183 8.97 29.73 -5.18
N LEU A 184 9.79 30.14 -6.14
CA LEU A 184 11.10 30.74 -5.92
C LEU A 184 11.14 32.14 -6.52
N ASN A 185 12.01 33.01 -5.99
CA ASN A 185 12.23 34.35 -6.54
C ASN A 185 10.95 35.17 -6.74
N LEU A 186 9.99 35.06 -5.81
CA LEU A 186 8.76 35.84 -5.85
C LEU A 186 9.07 37.35 -5.79
N LYS A 187 8.57 38.10 -6.77
CA LYS A 187 8.82 39.53 -6.93
C LYS A 187 7.57 40.25 -7.44
N ALA A 188 7.46 41.53 -7.11
CA ALA A 188 6.56 42.45 -7.81
C ALA A 188 7.34 43.17 -8.92
N GLU A 189 7.05 42.82 -10.18
CA GLU A 189 7.64 43.47 -11.35
C GLU A 189 7.02 44.85 -11.60
N TYR A 190 5.76 45.02 -11.22
CA TYR A 190 5.05 46.28 -11.31
C TYR A 190 4.20 46.52 -10.06
N VAL A 191 4.30 47.73 -9.52
CA VAL A 191 3.47 48.22 -8.41
C VAL A 191 2.84 49.53 -8.86
N GLY A 192 1.53 49.51 -9.07
CA GLY A 192 0.71 50.68 -9.35
C GLY A 192 -0.28 50.94 -8.22
N MET A 193 -1.00 52.06 -8.31
CA MET A 193 -1.92 52.53 -7.26
C MET A 193 -3.02 51.52 -6.89
N THR A 194 -3.46 50.69 -7.83
CA THR A 194 -4.57 49.75 -7.63
C THR A 194 -4.28 48.35 -8.20
N VAL A 195 -3.04 48.09 -8.59
CA VAL A 195 -2.63 46.86 -9.28
C VAL A 195 -1.18 46.50 -8.95
N VAL A 196 -0.92 45.21 -8.80
CA VAL A 196 0.43 44.66 -8.62
C VAL A 196 0.59 43.47 -9.57
N ASN A 197 1.71 43.43 -10.32
CA ASN A 197 2.06 42.28 -11.15
C ASN A 197 3.17 41.50 -10.45
N LEU A 198 2.87 40.25 -10.12
CA LEU A 198 3.76 39.34 -9.44
C LEU A 198 4.37 38.36 -10.46
N THR A 199 5.64 38.02 -10.26
CA THR A 199 6.33 36.95 -10.99
C THR A 199 7.08 36.06 -10.01
N TRP A 200 7.24 34.80 -10.38
CA TRP A 200 8.02 33.82 -9.62
C TRP A 200 8.62 32.78 -10.57
N ALA A 201 9.38 31.85 -10.01
CA ALA A 201 9.94 30.69 -10.70
C ALA A 201 9.59 29.41 -9.94
N VAL A 202 9.62 28.26 -10.61
CA VAL A 202 9.55 26.94 -9.97
C VAL A 202 10.59 26.05 -10.63
N ASN A 203 11.39 25.36 -9.83
CA ASN A 203 12.48 24.52 -10.32
C ASN A 203 12.24 23.06 -9.89
N ASP A 204 11.15 22.48 -10.40
CA ASP A 204 10.75 21.10 -10.14
C ASP A 204 10.33 20.42 -11.45
N SER A 205 10.54 19.10 -11.57
CA SER A 205 10.24 18.34 -12.79
C SER A 205 8.74 18.25 -13.13
N ALA A 206 7.85 18.35 -12.15
CA ALA A 206 6.40 18.35 -12.31
C ALA A 206 5.80 19.77 -12.38
N SER A 207 6.63 20.83 -12.33
CA SER A 207 6.18 22.23 -12.28
C SER A 207 5.26 22.66 -13.43
N SER A 208 5.35 22.01 -14.59
CA SER A 208 4.46 22.26 -15.75
C SER A 208 3.00 21.88 -15.50
N SER A 209 2.73 21.05 -14.49
CA SER A 209 1.38 20.63 -14.08
C SER A 209 0.79 21.49 -12.97
N TYR A 210 1.56 22.40 -12.39
CA TYR A 210 1.12 23.18 -11.25
C TYR A 210 0.19 24.32 -11.68
N THR A 211 -0.74 24.65 -10.79
CA THR A 211 -1.41 25.95 -10.77
C THR A 211 -0.97 26.71 -9.52
N TYR A 212 -1.37 27.97 -9.40
CA TYR A 212 -0.94 28.84 -8.31
C TYR A 212 -2.12 29.53 -7.68
N ARG A 213 -2.17 29.53 -6.34
CA ARG A 213 -3.08 30.36 -5.56
C ARG A 213 -2.29 31.49 -4.91
N ILE A 214 -2.77 32.70 -5.10
CA ILE A 214 -2.21 33.92 -4.52
C ILE A 214 -3.20 34.40 -3.48
N GLU A 215 -2.82 34.28 -2.22
CA GLU A 215 -3.53 34.86 -1.09
C GLU A 215 -3.13 36.34 -0.96
N VAL A 216 -4.13 37.22 -0.89
CA VAL A 216 -3.96 38.67 -0.81
C VAL A 216 -4.54 39.13 0.50
N VAL A 217 -3.67 39.50 1.44
CA VAL A 217 -4.02 39.89 2.81
C VAL A 217 -3.73 41.38 3.02
N SER A 218 -4.65 42.07 3.70
CA SER A 218 -4.52 43.47 4.11
C SER A 218 -5.45 43.75 5.29
N ASP A 219 -5.65 45.02 5.65
CA ASP A 219 -6.70 45.43 6.61
C ASP A 219 -8.14 45.26 6.06
N THR A 220 -8.28 44.84 4.79
CA THR A 220 -9.55 44.49 4.16
C THR A 220 -9.70 42.96 4.02
N PRO A 221 -10.92 42.44 3.78
CA PRO A 221 -11.14 41.00 3.71
C PRO A 221 -10.21 40.29 2.73
N ASP A 222 -9.59 39.22 3.21
CA ASP A 222 -8.69 38.38 2.42
C ASP A 222 -9.39 37.84 1.18
N ARG A 223 -8.63 37.73 0.10
CA ARG A 223 -9.12 37.13 -1.14
C ARG A 223 -8.03 36.32 -1.82
N ASN A 224 -8.46 35.38 -2.66
CA ASN A 224 -7.58 34.55 -3.46
C ASN A 224 -7.66 34.96 -4.93
N VAL A 225 -6.51 34.97 -5.59
CA VAL A 225 -6.36 35.02 -7.05
C VAL A 225 -5.71 33.71 -7.49
N THR A 226 -6.07 33.19 -8.66
CA THR A 226 -5.47 31.97 -9.21
C THR A 226 -4.74 32.25 -10.51
N SER A 227 -3.63 31.56 -10.76
CA SER A 227 -2.91 31.60 -12.03
C SER A 227 -2.50 30.21 -12.48
N SER A 228 -2.47 29.98 -13.80
CA SER A 228 -1.96 28.74 -14.41
C SER A 228 -0.52 28.91 -14.93
N VAL A 229 0.09 30.08 -14.71
CA VAL A 229 1.44 30.42 -15.15
C VAL A 229 2.20 31.07 -13.99
N THR A 230 3.52 31.25 -14.14
CA THR A 230 4.37 31.79 -13.08
C THR A 230 4.33 33.31 -12.94
N GLU A 231 3.16 33.89 -13.18
CA GLU A 231 2.85 35.31 -13.06
C GLU A 231 1.38 35.52 -12.70
N ALA A 232 1.07 36.63 -12.03
CA ALA A 232 -0.30 37.03 -11.76
C ALA A 232 -0.43 38.55 -11.71
N GLU A 233 -1.51 39.07 -12.27
CA GLU A 233 -1.96 40.44 -12.09
C GLU A 233 -3.01 40.49 -10.97
N VAL A 234 -2.74 41.23 -9.91
CA VAL A 234 -3.68 41.43 -8.79
C VAL A 234 -4.25 42.84 -8.87
N THR A 235 -5.54 42.96 -9.21
CA THR A 235 -6.24 44.24 -9.45
C THR A 235 -7.24 44.60 -8.35
N GLY A 236 -7.64 45.87 -8.27
CA GLY A 236 -8.63 46.34 -7.30
C GLY A 236 -8.06 46.54 -5.90
N LEU A 237 -6.78 46.91 -5.81
CA LEU A 237 -6.10 47.26 -4.58
C LEU A 237 -6.41 48.72 -4.19
N ILE A 238 -6.34 49.02 -2.90
CA ILE A 238 -6.58 50.36 -2.33
C ILE A 238 -5.23 51.10 -2.26
N PRO A 239 -5.09 52.28 -2.89
CA PRO A 239 -3.83 53.04 -2.88
C PRO A 239 -3.36 53.38 -1.46
N GLY A 240 -2.05 53.35 -1.24
CA GLY A 240 -1.41 53.65 0.05
C GLY A 240 -1.60 52.56 1.10
N THR A 241 -2.15 51.39 0.74
CA THR A 241 -2.39 50.27 1.66
C THR A 241 -1.29 49.22 1.51
N GLU A 242 -0.81 48.68 2.63
CA GLU A 242 0.11 47.55 2.65
C GLU A 242 -0.65 46.25 2.36
N TYR A 243 -0.12 45.47 1.41
CA TYR A 243 -0.62 44.14 1.10
C TYR A 243 0.49 43.12 1.31
N THR A 244 0.12 41.97 1.87
CA THR A 244 0.92 40.75 1.83
C THR A 244 0.36 39.82 0.77
N PHE A 245 1.21 39.44 -0.19
CA PHE A 245 0.89 38.48 -1.24
C PHE A 245 1.61 37.18 -0.94
N THR A 246 0.87 36.10 -0.71
CA THR A 246 1.42 34.76 -0.48
C THR A 246 1.07 33.85 -1.64
N VAL A 247 2.07 33.33 -2.35
CA VAL A 247 1.88 32.45 -3.50
C VAL A 247 2.13 31.00 -3.09
N PHE A 248 1.14 30.15 -3.33
CA PHE A 248 1.17 28.71 -3.12
C PHE A 248 1.17 27.99 -4.47
N SER A 249 2.08 27.05 -4.66
CA SER A 249 1.98 26.06 -5.74
C SER A 249 0.89 25.05 -5.39
N VAL A 250 0.05 24.71 -6.35
CA VAL A 250 -1.05 23.75 -6.22
C VAL A 250 -0.83 22.61 -7.21
N ALA A 251 -0.92 21.38 -6.74
CA ALA A 251 -0.76 20.19 -7.58
C ALA A 251 -1.90 20.08 -8.61
N ASN A 252 -1.77 19.13 -9.53
CA ASN A 252 -2.72 18.93 -10.62
C ASN A 252 -4.14 18.52 -10.15
N ASP A 253 -4.28 18.04 -8.92
CA ASP A 253 -5.58 17.78 -8.29
C ASP A 253 -6.37 19.07 -7.93
N GLY A 254 -5.72 20.23 -8.00
CA GLY A 254 -6.31 21.53 -7.66
C GLY A 254 -6.58 21.72 -6.16
N GLN A 255 -6.05 20.84 -5.29
CA GLN A 255 -6.32 20.85 -3.85
C GLN A 255 -5.04 20.77 -3.01
N THR A 256 -4.04 20.01 -3.44
CA THR A 256 -2.82 19.80 -2.66
C THR A 256 -1.88 20.99 -2.84
N GLU A 257 -1.71 21.77 -1.76
CA GLU A 257 -0.87 22.96 -1.75
C GLU A 257 0.51 22.73 -1.14
N GLY A 258 1.51 23.36 -1.75
CA GLY A 258 2.87 23.44 -1.23
C GLY A 258 3.00 24.50 -0.13
N GLU A 259 4.24 24.76 0.27
CA GLU A 259 4.55 25.87 1.17
C GLU A 259 4.38 27.22 0.45
N GLY A 260 3.74 28.19 1.12
CA GLY A 260 3.50 29.53 0.58
C GLY A 260 4.69 30.46 0.74
N VAL A 261 4.99 31.26 -0.28
CA VAL A 261 6.05 32.27 -0.24
C VAL A 261 5.44 33.65 -0.30
N SER A 262 5.87 34.55 0.58
CA SER A 262 5.23 35.85 0.79
C SER A 262 6.11 37.04 0.45
N ILE A 263 5.51 38.12 -0.05
CA ILE A 263 6.11 39.47 -0.10
C ILE A 263 5.09 40.48 0.45
N SER A 264 5.57 41.54 1.08
CA SER A 264 4.73 42.67 1.49
C SER A 264 5.18 43.97 0.83
N LEU A 265 4.23 44.78 0.37
CA LEU A 265 4.50 46.09 -0.23
C LEU A 265 3.28 47.01 -0.14
N TYR A 266 3.52 48.31 -0.30
CA TYR A 266 2.46 49.33 -0.41
C TYR A 266 2.12 49.56 -1.89
N THR A 267 0.85 49.82 -2.16
CA THR A 267 0.36 50.28 -3.47
C THR A 267 0.27 51.80 -3.57
#